data_AF-A0AAD9FRL6-F1
#
_entry.id   AF-A0AAD9FRL6-F1
#
_cell.length_a   1.000
_cell.length_b   1.000
_cell.length_c   1.000
_cell.angle_alpha   90.00
_cell.angle_beta   90.00
_cell.angle_gamma   90.00
#
_symmetry.space_group_name_H-M   'P 1'
#
loop_
_entity.id
_entity.type
_entity.pdbx_description
1 polymer ?
#
loop_
_entity_poly.entity_id
_entity_poly.type
_entity_poly.pdbx_seq_one_letter_code
_entity_poly.pdbx_strand_id
1 'polypeptide(L)'
;MRGSSIAGLPSVPRPSSCRLGPLRRYYTHQLTAKHPSTMTTSTPILPCDHSAIQIHPSLPPAHRLQSPSFTIPPETLQHLQTASRHLHAGRTVAVPTETVYGLAASSLNPEACRLVYQIKNRPSDNPLIIHVSSLDMLRRLLPSSYALSELYLGLIDAFWPGPLTLLFPSPHPPPPPAPQTNAIRMPQHPLALALIHESDLPLSAPSANSSGRPSPTQARHVYNDLNGKQGLGCILDGGECGVGVESTVVNGLGWVRGGGGFIDILRPGGLGVEEIAKVVARVDGAEGLTEIRVHGKPWRTNAIASSSKVLLPERVVELTPDLPPSTPGQKYRHYSPRVPVYLLLPSNTFPRPDSLATTDNSPESVIKPIIAAVRNGKRPKLGLLHYEGSPLAKRLLRDTPEAQFKAISLGPDSASAAQRLFSGMLALEGSRRGVDDKERIDDGVDAILVEGCTDDGLGLAVMERVGKAVGGGGKTGNLGNGQGEGAGRFWVEVQ
;
A
#
# COMPACT_ATOMS: atom_id res chain seq x y z
N MET A 1 -34.37 77.22 26.38
CA MET A 1 -33.90 77.69 25.06
C MET A 1 -32.92 76.65 24.53
N ARG A 2 -32.98 76.04 23.34
CA ARG A 2 -33.92 75.81 22.23
C ARG A 2 -33.67 74.31 21.90
N GLY A 3 -34.61 73.40 21.70
CA GLY A 3 -35.78 73.45 20.83
C GLY A 3 -35.38 73.02 19.42
N SER A 4 -35.49 71.72 19.08
CA SER A 4 -35.72 71.17 17.73
C SER A 4 -35.99 69.67 17.80
N SER A 5 -37.21 69.29 17.42
CA SER A 5 -37.73 67.94 17.20
C SER A 5 -37.57 67.60 15.70
N ILE A 6 -37.44 66.31 15.35
CA ILE A 6 -38.37 65.57 14.47
C ILE A 6 -37.75 64.26 13.91
N ALA A 7 -38.53 63.20 14.12
CA ALA A 7 -38.78 61.98 13.33
C ALA A 7 -37.70 60.94 12.97
N GLY A 8 -38.05 59.69 13.30
CA GLY A 8 -38.36 58.71 12.24
C GLY A 8 -37.27 57.68 11.93
N LEU A 9 -37.23 56.60 12.71
CA LEU A 9 -36.50 55.38 12.39
C LEU A 9 -37.20 54.59 11.26
N PRO A 10 -36.50 54.19 10.19
CA PRO A 10 -36.90 53.04 9.39
C PRO A 10 -36.29 51.76 9.99
N SER A 11 -37.16 50.82 10.36
CA SER A 11 -36.81 49.48 10.79
C SER A 11 -36.18 48.67 9.65
N VAL A 12 -34.89 48.34 9.77
CA VAL A 12 -34.22 47.38 8.89
C VAL A 12 -34.63 45.96 9.30
N PRO A 13 -35.10 45.11 8.37
CA PRO A 13 -35.60 43.78 8.70
C PRO A 13 -34.48 42.85 9.15
N ARG A 14 -34.68 42.21 10.31
CA ARG A 14 -33.84 41.08 10.76
C ARG A 14 -33.96 39.94 9.75
N PRO A 15 -32.85 39.31 9.33
CA PRO A 15 -32.93 38.10 8.53
C PRO A 15 -33.65 37.02 9.33
N SER A 16 -34.67 36.46 8.69
CA SER A 16 -35.54 35.40 9.15
C SER A 16 -34.75 34.22 9.70
N SER A 17 -35.07 33.83 10.92
CA SER A 17 -34.75 32.53 11.50
C SER A 17 -35.34 31.43 10.62
N CYS A 18 -34.53 30.84 9.74
CA CYS A 18 -34.87 29.57 9.11
C CYS A 18 -34.86 28.50 10.20
N ARG A 19 -36.07 28.12 10.62
CA ARG A 19 -36.32 27.00 11.52
C ARG A 19 -35.76 25.74 10.88
N LEU A 20 -34.85 25.08 11.58
CA LEU A 20 -34.52 23.67 11.37
C LEU A 20 -35.82 22.86 11.59
N GLY A 21 -36.46 22.48 10.48
CA GLY A 21 -37.57 21.52 10.49
C GLY A 21 -37.04 20.10 10.72
N PRO A 22 -37.80 19.24 11.42
CA PRO A 22 -37.34 17.90 11.76
C PRO A 22 -37.44 16.98 10.53
N LEU A 23 -36.30 16.52 10.02
CA LEU A 23 -36.25 15.39 9.08
C LEU A 23 -36.46 14.09 9.88
N ARG A 24 -37.72 13.73 10.10
CA ARG A 24 -38.17 12.41 10.58
C ARG A 24 -39.29 11.90 9.67
N ARG A 25 -39.22 10.60 9.35
CA ARG A 25 -40.05 9.77 8.42
C ARG A 25 -39.51 9.87 6.98
N TYR A 26 -39.07 8.80 6.31
CA TYR A 26 -39.56 7.42 6.12
C TYR A 26 -38.32 6.50 5.96
N TYR A 27 -38.18 5.26 6.43
CA TYR A 27 -39.02 4.06 6.35
C TYR A 27 -38.77 3.18 7.60
N THR A 28 -39.81 2.81 8.33
CA THR A 28 -39.79 1.68 9.26
C THR A 28 -40.56 0.52 8.63
N HIS A 29 -39.85 -0.33 7.89
CA HIS A 29 -40.27 -1.73 7.80
C HIS A 29 -39.51 -2.50 8.88
N GLN A 30 -40.24 -2.91 9.92
CA GLN A 30 -39.80 -3.95 10.83
C GLN A 30 -39.59 -5.23 10.01
N LEU A 31 -38.35 -5.53 9.67
CA LEU A 31 -37.95 -6.88 9.30
C LEU A 31 -37.79 -7.66 10.60
N THR A 32 -38.82 -8.42 10.97
CA THR A 32 -38.66 -9.55 11.88
C THR A 32 -37.69 -10.53 11.22
N ALA A 33 -36.43 -10.51 11.65
CA ALA A 33 -35.42 -11.45 11.17
C ALA A 33 -35.79 -12.86 11.64
N LYS A 34 -36.42 -13.64 10.76
CA LYS A 34 -36.32 -15.09 10.79
C LYS A 34 -34.83 -15.43 10.72
N HIS A 35 -34.35 -16.25 11.66
CA HIS A 35 -33.01 -16.82 11.61
C HIS A 35 -32.74 -17.39 10.21
N PRO A 36 -31.73 -16.89 9.46
CA PRO A 36 -31.39 -17.48 8.18
C PRO A 36 -30.70 -18.81 8.43
N SER A 37 -31.31 -19.85 7.87
CA SER A 37 -30.72 -21.12 7.45
C SER A 37 -29.24 -21.00 7.09
N THR A 38 -28.42 -21.87 7.69
CA THR A 38 -27.05 -22.25 7.28
C THR A 38 -26.35 -21.25 6.37
N MET A 39 -25.73 -20.23 6.95
CA MET A 39 -24.92 -19.26 6.20
C MET A 39 -23.80 -19.99 5.44
N THR A 40 -23.75 -19.76 4.13
CA THR A 40 -22.61 -20.15 3.29
C THR A 40 -21.33 -19.59 3.91
N THR A 41 -20.38 -20.46 4.24
CA THR A 41 -19.10 -20.14 4.88
C THR A 41 -18.09 -19.48 3.93
N SER A 42 -18.44 -19.31 2.65
CA SER A 42 -17.57 -18.75 1.61
C SER A 42 -17.93 -17.29 1.30
N THR A 43 -16.90 -16.46 1.14
CA THR A 43 -16.99 -15.07 0.72
C THR A 43 -17.20 -15.00 -0.79
N PRO A 44 -18.28 -14.34 -1.28
CA PRO A 44 -18.53 -14.23 -2.71
C PRO A 44 -17.49 -13.35 -3.42
N ILE A 45 -17.04 -13.80 -4.60
CA ILE A 45 -16.25 -13.02 -5.56
C ILE A 45 -17.21 -12.48 -6.61
N LEU A 46 -17.20 -11.16 -6.83
CA LEU A 46 -18.04 -10.46 -7.79
C LEU A 46 -17.17 -9.95 -8.95
N PRO A 47 -17.17 -10.64 -10.10
CA PRO A 47 -16.38 -10.21 -11.26
C PRO A 47 -16.89 -8.87 -11.80
N CYS A 48 -15.99 -7.95 -12.10
CA CYS A 48 -16.32 -6.62 -12.57
C CYS A 48 -15.44 -6.25 -13.76
N ASP A 49 -16.06 -6.03 -14.92
CA ASP A 49 -15.37 -5.39 -16.04
C ASP A 49 -15.19 -3.90 -15.72
N HIS A 50 -13.99 -3.57 -15.25
CA HIS A 50 -13.62 -2.21 -14.91
C HIS A 50 -13.21 -1.38 -16.13
N SER A 51 -12.93 -2.01 -17.28
CA SER A 51 -12.53 -1.34 -18.52
C SER A 51 -13.70 -0.58 -19.17
N ALA A 52 -14.92 -1.03 -18.90
CA ALA A 52 -16.15 -0.42 -19.37
C ALA A 52 -16.68 0.72 -18.47
N ILE A 53 -16.03 1.01 -17.34
CA ILE A 53 -16.38 2.16 -16.48
C ILE A 53 -15.77 3.43 -17.08
N GLN A 54 -16.60 4.42 -17.39
CA GLN A 54 -16.13 5.73 -17.85
C GLN A 54 -16.22 6.74 -16.71
N ILE A 55 -15.16 7.53 -16.52
CA ILE A 55 -15.07 8.59 -15.52
C ILE A 55 -15.03 9.93 -16.26
N HIS A 56 -16.03 10.77 -16.02
CA HIS A 56 -16.15 12.09 -16.62
C HIS A 56 -15.67 13.14 -15.62
N PRO A 57 -14.60 13.89 -15.92
CA PRO A 57 -14.07 14.91 -15.01
C PRO A 57 -15.06 16.07 -14.86
N SER A 58 -14.94 16.83 -13.77
CA SER A 58 -15.65 18.10 -13.63
C SER A 58 -15.14 19.12 -14.65
N LEU A 59 -16.06 19.96 -15.15
CA LEU A 59 -15.73 20.99 -16.14
C LEU A 59 -15.25 22.30 -15.46
N PRO A 60 -14.40 23.09 -16.13
CA PRO A 60 -14.02 24.43 -15.66
C PRO A 60 -15.25 25.31 -15.33
N PRO A 61 -15.17 26.21 -14.32
CA PRO A 61 -13.98 26.63 -13.58
C PRO A 61 -13.57 25.70 -12.43
N ALA A 62 -14.30 24.60 -12.21
CA ALA A 62 -13.95 23.63 -11.18
C ALA A 62 -12.68 22.85 -11.54
N HIS A 63 -11.97 22.36 -10.52
CA HIS A 63 -10.87 21.42 -10.72
C HIS A 63 -11.39 20.11 -11.34
N ARG A 64 -10.63 19.45 -12.22
CA ARG A 64 -11.09 18.23 -12.93
C ARG A 64 -11.52 17.08 -12.00
N LEU A 65 -10.95 17.03 -10.80
CA LEU A 65 -11.24 16.04 -9.75
C LEU A 65 -12.26 16.53 -8.71
N GLN A 66 -12.90 17.68 -8.94
CA GLN A 66 -13.78 18.33 -7.97
C GLN A 66 -14.92 17.40 -7.52
N SER A 67 -15.71 16.93 -8.49
CA SER A 67 -16.83 15.99 -8.32
C SER A 67 -17.05 15.28 -9.66
N PRO A 68 -16.21 14.29 -10.03
CA PRO A 68 -16.37 13.55 -11.27
C PRO A 68 -17.68 12.74 -11.28
N SER A 69 -18.21 12.48 -12.48
CA SER A 69 -19.38 11.62 -12.69
C SER A 69 -18.97 10.33 -13.39
N PHE A 70 -19.79 9.29 -13.28
CA PHE A 70 -19.45 7.94 -13.73
C PHE A 70 -20.54 7.38 -14.66
N THR A 71 -20.11 6.72 -15.73
CA THR A 71 -20.97 5.83 -16.51
C THR A 71 -20.53 4.40 -16.24
N ILE A 72 -21.43 3.62 -15.64
CA ILE A 72 -21.13 2.28 -15.12
C ILE A 72 -22.04 1.27 -15.84
N PRO A 73 -21.48 0.17 -16.39
CA PRO A 73 -22.28 -0.90 -16.99
C PRO A 73 -23.28 -1.49 -15.98
N PRO A 74 -24.51 -1.89 -16.39
CA PRO A 74 -25.55 -2.35 -15.47
C PRO A 74 -25.12 -3.50 -14.54
N GLU A 75 -24.38 -4.49 -15.06
CA GLU A 75 -23.89 -5.62 -14.27
C GLU A 75 -22.89 -5.17 -13.19
N THR A 76 -21.87 -4.39 -13.59
CA THR A 76 -20.90 -3.82 -12.66
C THR A 76 -21.58 -2.92 -11.62
N LEU A 77 -22.59 -2.15 -12.02
CA LEU A 77 -23.37 -1.31 -11.11
C LEU A 77 -24.09 -2.15 -10.04
N GLN A 78 -24.65 -3.31 -10.40
CA GLN A 78 -25.29 -4.22 -9.44
C GLN A 78 -24.29 -4.77 -8.41
N HIS A 79 -23.08 -5.12 -8.84
CA HIS A 79 -22.00 -5.55 -7.95
C HIS A 79 -21.56 -4.42 -7.01
N LEU A 80 -21.40 -3.20 -7.54
CA LEU A 80 -21.07 -2.01 -6.75
C LEU A 80 -22.17 -1.66 -5.74
N GLN A 81 -23.44 -1.74 -6.11
CA GLN A 81 -24.58 -1.56 -5.19
C GLN A 81 -24.62 -2.62 -4.09
N THR A 82 -24.21 -3.86 -4.41
CA THR A 82 -24.09 -4.93 -3.41
C THR A 82 -22.96 -4.66 -2.42
N ALA A 83 -21.78 -4.26 -2.92
CA ALA A 83 -20.66 -3.83 -2.09
C ALA A 83 -20.99 -2.60 -1.23
N SER A 84 -21.65 -1.59 -1.81
CA SER A 84 -22.11 -0.37 -1.12
C SER A 84 -23.04 -0.72 0.05
N ARG A 85 -24.02 -1.61 -0.15
CA ARG A 85 -24.89 -2.10 0.93
C ARG A 85 -24.10 -2.77 2.06
N HIS A 86 -23.06 -3.54 1.75
CA HIS A 86 -22.18 -4.11 2.78
C HIS A 86 -21.46 -3.02 3.58
N LEU A 87 -20.89 -2.02 2.90
CA LEU A 87 -20.17 -0.91 3.55
C LEU A 87 -21.09 -0.08 4.45
N HIS A 88 -22.30 0.24 3.99
CA HIS A 88 -23.33 0.94 4.77
C HIS A 88 -23.81 0.11 5.97
N ALA A 89 -23.85 -1.22 5.85
CA ALA A 89 -24.14 -2.13 6.95
C ALA A 89 -22.95 -2.33 7.92
N GLY A 90 -21.87 -1.57 7.78
CA GLY A 90 -20.67 -1.67 8.62
C GLY A 90 -19.80 -2.89 8.36
N ARG A 91 -20.03 -3.62 7.26
CA ARG A 91 -19.18 -4.75 6.82
C ARG A 91 -18.02 -4.25 5.97
N THR A 92 -17.06 -5.13 5.71
CA THR A 92 -15.91 -4.85 4.86
C THR A 92 -16.09 -5.41 3.45
N VAL A 93 -15.41 -4.82 2.47
CA VAL A 93 -15.37 -5.27 1.08
C VAL A 93 -13.91 -5.29 0.63
N ALA A 94 -13.47 -6.35 -0.02
CA ALA A 94 -12.18 -6.33 -0.70
C ALA A 94 -12.33 -5.70 -2.09
N VAL A 95 -11.51 -4.70 -2.39
CA VAL A 95 -11.59 -3.89 -3.60
C VAL A 95 -10.22 -3.81 -4.29
N PRO A 96 -10.13 -3.95 -5.63
CA PRO A 96 -8.88 -3.76 -6.35
C PRO A 96 -8.48 -2.28 -6.35
N THR A 97 -7.17 -2.03 -6.38
CA THR A 97 -6.61 -0.73 -6.77
C THR A 97 -5.51 -0.97 -7.81
N GLU A 98 -4.92 0.09 -8.36
CA GLU A 98 -3.71 -0.03 -9.19
C GLU A 98 -2.51 -0.56 -8.38
N THR A 99 -2.50 -0.34 -7.06
CA THR A 99 -1.41 -0.77 -6.15
C THR A 99 -1.55 -2.22 -5.69
N VAL A 100 -2.44 -2.45 -4.73
CA VAL A 100 -2.77 -3.76 -4.14
C VAL A 100 -4.27 -3.78 -3.83
N TYR A 101 -4.86 -4.95 -3.66
CA TYR A 101 -6.24 -5.06 -3.17
C TYR A 101 -6.34 -4.51 -1.75
N GLY A 102 -7.35 -3.69 -1.48
CA GLY A 102 -7.64 -3.10 -0.18
C GLY A 102 -8.83 -3.76 0.51
N LEU A 103 -8.78 -3.93 1.84
CA LEU A 103 -9.90 -4.34 2.67
C LEU A 103 -10.63 -3.09 3.15
N ALA A 104 -11.59 -2.63 2.37
CA ALA A 104 -12.31 -1.39 2.57
C ALA A 104 -13.39 -1.50 3.65
N ALA A 105 -13.49 -0.47 4.48
CA ALA A 105 -14.58 -0.19 5.39
C ALA A 105 -14.88 1.31 5.39
N SER A 106 -16.09 1.70 5.78
CA SER A 106 -16.44 3.12 5.93
C SER A 106 -15.51 3.82 6.94
N SER A 107 -14.79 4.85 6.52
CA SER A 107 -13.95 5.68 7.41
C SER A 107 -14.78 6.47 8.42
N LEU A 108 -16.08 6.63 8.18
CA LEU A 108 -17.01 7.34 9.05
C LEU A 108 -17.62 6.44 10.13
N ASN A 109 -17.37 5.12 10.08
CA ASN A 109 -17.89 4.15 11.04
C ASN A 109 -16.73 3.49 11.81
N PRO A 110 -16.47 3.89 13.07
CA PRO A 110 -15.40 3.31 13.88
C PRO A 110 -15.49 1.79 14.06
N GLU A 111 -16.71 1.22 14.15
CA GLU A 111 -16.90 -0.24 14.27
C GLU A 111 -16.53 -0.96 12.98
N ALA A 112 -16.81 -0.37 11.82
CA ALA A 112 -16.39 -0.91 10.53
C ALA A 112 -14.86 -0.89 10.39
N CYS A 113 -14.21 0.20 10.83
CA CYS A 113 -12.75 0.26 10.91
C CYS A 113 -12.18 -0.78 11.89
N ARG A 114 -12.84 -1.02 13.03
CA ARG A 114 -12.44 -2.06 14.00
C ARG A 114 -12.50 -3.46 13.38
N LEU A 115 -13.50 -3.75 12.55
CA LEU A 115 -13.60 -5.02 11.81
C LEU A 115 -12.42 -5.25 10.87
N VAL A 116 -11.89 -4.19 10.23
CA VAL A 116 -10.66 -4.29 9.40
C VAL A 116 -9.48 -4.80 10.23
N TYR A 117 -9.29 -4.25 11.43
CA TYR A 117 -8.23 -4.71 12.34
C TYR A 117 -8.44 -6.18 12.76
N GLN A 118 -9.67 -6.56 13.09
CA GLN A 118 -10.02 -7.93 13.50
C GLN A 118 -9.79 -8.95 12.38
N ILE A 119 -10.32 -8.71 11.18
CA ILE A 119 -10.20 -9.63 10.03
C ILE A 119 -8.72 -9.89 9.71
N LYS A 120 -7.92 -8.83 9.75
CA LYS A 120 -6.49 -8.90 9.43
C LYS A 120 -5.64 -9.43 10.58
N ASN A 121 -6.17 -9.53 11.80
CA ASN A 121 -5.35 -9.68 13.01
C ASN A 121 -4.23 -8.61 13.07
N ARG A 122 -4.61 -7.36 12.83
CA ARG A 122 -3.71 -6.20 12.72
C ARG A 122 -3.71 -5.42 14.04
N PRO A 123 -2.55 -4.97 14.56
CA PRO A 123 -2.49 -4.04 15.69
C PRO A 123 -3.30 -2.77 15.44
N SER A 124 -4.08 -2.34 16.43
CA SER A 124 -5.01 -1.20 16.32
C SER A 124 -4.32 0.16 16.25
N ASP A 125 -3.05 0.24 16.66
CA ASP A 125 -2.19 1.42 16.59
C ASP A 125 -1.59 1.67 15.20
N ASN A 126 -1.78 0.75 14.25
CA ASN A 126 -1.32 0.92 12.88
C ASN A 126 -2.38 1.68 12.04
N PRO A 127 -2.13 2.92 11.61
CA PRO A 127 -3.14 3.77 10.96
C PRO A 127 -3.67 3.15 9.66
N LEU A 128 -4.83 3.63 9.19
CA LEU A 128 -5.43 3.22 7.91
C LEU A 128 -5.34 4.39 6.90
N ILE A 129 -5.25 4.06 5.62
CA ILE A 129 -5.30 5.04 4.53
C ILE A 129 -6.74 5.18 4.08
N ILE A 130 -7.24 6.42 4.09
CA ILE A 130 -8.58 6.78 3.61
C ILE A 130 -8.53 6.97 2.10
N HIS A 131 -9.45 6.35 1.38
CA HIS A 131 -9.60 6.48 -0.05
C HIS A 131 -10.81 7.37 -0.35
N VAL A 132 -10.62 8.33 -1.26
CA VAL A 132 -11.65 9.27 -1.72
C VAL A 132 -11.83 9.19 -3.23
N SER A 133 -12.99 9.60 -3.73
CA SER A 133 -13.29 9.64 -5.17
C SER A 133 -13.30 11.06 -5.77
N SER A 134 -13.23 12.10 -4.92
CA SER A 134 -13.26 13.49 -5.37
C SER A 134 -12.59 14.44 -4.38
N LEU A 135 -12.25 15.65 -4.84
CA LEU A 135 -11.76 16.72 -3.97
C LEU A 135 -12.86 17.25 -3.04
N ASP A 136 -14.14 17.18 -3.43
CA ASP A 136 -15.22 17.49 -2.50
C ASP A 136 -15.28 16.52 -1.33
N MET A 137 -15.14 15.21 -1.59
CA MET A 137 -15.06 14.22 -0.54
C MET A 137 -13.82 14.42 0.33
N LEU A 138 -12.66 14.76 -0.27
CA LEU A 138 -11.48 15.14 0.49
C LEU A 138 -11.79 16.31 1.44
N ARG A 139 -12.37 17.41 0.95
CA ARG A 139 -12.65 18.60 1.78
C ARG A 139 -13.56 18.31 2.97
N ARG A 140 -14.51 17.37 2.84
CA ARG A 140 -15.37 16.92 3.96
C ARG A 140 -14.59 16.23 5.09
N LEU A 141 -13.37 15.75 4.82
CA LEU A 141 -12.51 15.07 5.78
C LEU A 141 -11.49 16.00 6.46
N LEU A 142 -11.40 17.26 6.05
CA LEU A 142 -10.38 18.21 6.49
C LEU A 142 -10.99 19.27 7.44
N PRO A 143 -10.19 19.91 8.30
CA PRO A 143 -10.62 21.11 9.02
C PRO A 143 -11.13 22.17 8.04
N SER A 144 -12.25 22.83 8.37
CA SER A 144 -12.87 23.82 7.47
C SER A 144 -11.99 25.03 7.15
N SER A 145 -11.00 25.31 8.00
CA SER A 145 -10.02 26.38 7.81
C SER A 145 -8.78 25.96 7.01
N TYR A 146 -8.64 24.66 6.70
CA TYR A 146 -7.45 24.16 6.03
C TYR A 146 -7.53 24.37 4.51
N ALA A 147 -6.55 25.09 3.98
CA ALA A 147 -6.36 25.27 2.55
C ALA A 147 -5.21 24.37 2.06
N LEU A 148 -5.39 23.78 0.87
CA LEU A 148 -4.34 22.99 0.22
C LEU A 148 -3.17 23.91 -0.17
N SER A 149 -1.95 23.50 0.14
CA SER A 149 -0.74 24.19 -0.29
C SER A 149 -0.53 24.05 -1.81
N GLU A 150 0.26 24.95 -2.40
CA GLU A 150 0.65 24.85 -3.83
C GLU A 150 1.37 23.54 -4.12
N LEU A 151 2.19 23.05 -3.18
CA LEU A 151 2.80 21.73 -3.27
C LEU A 151 1.74 20.62 -3.37
N TYR A 152 0.73 20.62 -2.50
CA TYR A 152 -0.29 19.57 -2.48
C TYR A 152 -1.16 19.62 -3.72
N LEU A 153 -1.51 20.83 -4.19
CA LEU A 153 -2.18 21.01 -5.47
C LEU A 153 -1.33 20.46 -6.62
N GLY A 154 -0.04 20.83 -6.69
CA GLY A 154 0.87 20.33 -7.73
C GLY A 154 1.04 18.80 -7.72
N LEU A 155 1.06 18.18 -6.54
CA LEU A 155 1.13 16.72 -6.37
C LEU A 155 -0.19 16.04 -6.74
N ILE A 156 -1.33 16.61 -6.36
CA ILE A 156 -2.68 16.12 -6.73
C ILE A 156 -2.86 16.20 -8.24
N ASP A 157 -2.48 17.31 -8.87
CA ASP A 157 -2.63 17.53 -10.31
C ASP A 157 -1.76 16.57 -11.13
N ALA A 158 -0.59 16.22 -10.61
CA ALA A 158 0.34 15.30 -11.26
C ALA A 158 -0.04 13.83 -11.06
N PHE A 159 -0.46 13.47 -9.84
CA PHE A 159 -0.47 12.06 -9.42
C PHE A 159 -1.81 11.56 -8.88
N TRP A 160 -2.86 12.39 -8.80
CA TRP A 160 -4.21 11.93 -8.47
C TRP A 160 -5.13 11.93 -9.70
N PRO A 161 -5.95 10.87 -9.88
CA PRO A 161 -5.90 9.58 -9.17
C PRO A 161 -4.57 8.84 -9.42
N GLY A 162 -4.05 8.13 -8.40
CA GLY A 162 -2.77 7.42 -8.53
C GLY A 162 -2.17 6.89 -7.24
N PRO A 163 -0.96 6.30 -7.32
CA PRO A 163 -0.29 5.60 -6.23
C PRO A 163 0.39 6.56 -5.24
N LEU A 164 -0.17 7.75 -5.04
CA LEU A 164 0.30 8.75 -4.08
C LEU A 164 -0.69 8.88 -2.91
N THR A 165 -0.17 8.83 -1.70
CA THR A 165 -0.88 9.12 -0.45
C THR A 165 -0.27 10.34 0.20
N LEU A 166 -1.11 11.30 0.61
CA LEU A 166 -0.70 12.54 1.26
C LEU A 166 -1.22 12.55 2.70
N LEU A 167 -0.42 13.12 3.62
CA LEU A 167 -0.88 13.36 4.98
C LEU A 167 -1.61 14.69 5.08
N PHE A 168 -2.76 14.69 5.73
CA PHE A 168 -3.56 15.90 5.98
C PHE A 168 -3.82 16.07 7.47
N PRO A 169 -4.06 17.29 7.97
CA PRO A 169 -4.52 17.47 9.33
C PRO A 169 -5.87 16.77 9.55
N SER A 170 -6.04 16.16 10.72
CA SER A 170 -7.34 15.61 11.13
C SER A 170 -8.20 16.72 11.78
N PRO A 171 -9.51 16.82 11.46
CA PRO A 171 -10.42 17.73 12.16
C PRO A 171 -10.62 17.35 13.63
N HIS A 172 -10.48 16.06 13.95
CA HIS A 172 -10.60 15.51 15.30
C HIS A 172 -9.43 14.56 15.55
N PRO A 173 -8.22 15.09 15.81
CA PRO A 173 -7.06 14.23 16.06
C PRO A 173 -7.25 13.47 17.38
N PRO A 174 -6.87 12.19 17.45
CA PRO A 174 -6.83 11.45 18.71
C PRO A 174 -5.76 12.05 19.64
N PRO A 175 -5.81 11.82 20.97
CA PRO A 175 -4.75 12.27 21.85
C PRO A 175 -3.40 11.58 21.50
N PRO A 176 -2.25 12.28 21.63
CA PRO A 176 -0.94 11.67 21.53
C PRO A 176 -0.81 10.46 22.49
N PRO A 177 -0.05 9.40 22.11
CA PRO A 177 0.90 9.35 21.00
C PRO A 177 0.31 8.94 19.64
N ALA A 178 -1.02 8.81 19.50
CA ALA A 178 -1.63 8.38 18.24
C ALA A 178 -1.36 9.37 17.08
N PRO A 179 -1.37 8.92 15.80
CA PRO A 179 -1.16 9.81 14.65
C PRO A 179 -2.14 11.00 14.65
N GLN A 180 -1.58 12.21 14.53
CA GLN A 180 -2.35 13.47 14.54
C GLN A 180 -2.88 13.85 13.14
N THR A 181 -2.58 13.04 12.12
CA THR A 181 -2.85 13.31 10.71
C THR A 181 -3.58 12.15 10.05
N ASN A 182 -4.34 12.44 9.00
CA ASN A 182 -5.01 11.46 8.16
C ASN A 182 -4.19 11.21 6.89
N ALA A 183 -3.88 9.95 6.60
CA ALA A 183 -3.31 9.56 5.32
C ALA A 183 -4.45 9.35 4.31
N ILE A 184 -4.49 10.16 3.24
CA ILE A 184 -5.58 10.14 2.25
C ILE A 184 -5.00 9.92 0.85
N ARG A 185 -5.75 9.17 0.01
CA ARG A 185 -5.41 8.86 -1.37
C ARG A 185 -6.64 8.85 -2.27
N MET A 186 -6.45 9.20 -3.54
CA MET A 186 -7.42 8.94 -4.60
C MET A 186 -6.88 7.82 -5.51
N PRO A 187 -7.39 6.57 -5.45
CA PRO A 187 -6.82 5.43 -6.19
C PRO A 187 -7.08 5.55 -7.69
N GLN A 188 -6.10 5.19 -8.53
CA GLN A 188 -6.28 5.13 -10.00
C GLN A 188 -6.84 3.78 -10.45
N HIS A 189 -7.99 3.40 -9.92
CA HIS A 189 -8.69 2.20 -10.36
C HIS A 189 -10.18 2.53 -10.57
N PRO A 190 -10.72 2.39 -11.81
CA PRO A 190 -12.09 2.78 -12.10
C PRO A 190 -13.11 2.13 -11.16
N LEU A 191 -12.95 0.85 -10.87
CA LEU A 191 -13.83 0.14 -9.93
C LEU A 191 -13.75 0.66 -8.49
N ALA A 192 -12.56 1.07 -8.01
CA ALA A 192 -12.41 1.62 -6.66
C ALA A 192 -13.05 3.00 -6.56
N LEU A 193 -12.79 3.87 -7.55
CA LEU A 193 -13.38 5.21 -7.61
C LEU A 193 -14.91 5.14 -7.72
N ALA A 194 -15.43 4.26 -8.59
CA ALA A 194 -16.85 4.03 -8.74
C ALA A 194 -17.47 3.51 -7.43
N LEU A 195 -16.86 2.54 -6.74
CA LEU A 195 -17.37 2.08 -5.43
C LEU A 195 -17.45 3.20 -4.40
N ILE A 196 -16.38 4.00 -4.27
CA ILE A 196 -16.32 5.12 -3.31
C ILE A 196 -17.38 6.17 -3.67
N HIS A 197 -17.56 6.47 -4.95
CA HIS A 197 -18.60 7.37 -5.46
C HIS A 197 -20.01 6.86 -5.20
N GLU A 198 -20.34 5.64 -5.66
CA GLU A 198 -21.65 5.00 -5.51
C GLU A 198 -22.04 4.77 -4.04
N SER A 199 -21.05 4.60 -3.17
CA SER A 199 -21.29 4.48 -1.73
C SER A 199 -21.49 5.84 -1.04
N ASP A 200 -21.02 6.95 -1.64
CA ASP A 200 -20.81 8.25 -1.00
C ASP A 200 -20.13 8.14 0.38
N LEU A 201 -19.14 7.25 0.47
CA LEU A 201 -18.40 6.97 1.70
C LEU A 201 -16.90 7.06 1.43
N PRO A 202 -16.13 7.84 2.22
CA PRO A 202 -14.68 7.68 2.25
C PRO A 202 -14.34 6.31 2.86
N LEU A 203 -13.41 5.59 2.24
CA LEU A 203 -13.13 4.19 2.59
C LEU A 203 -11.73 4.00 3.17
N SER A 204 -11.66 3.51 4.41
CA SER A 204 -10.41 3.09 5.05
C SER A 204 -10.04 1.72 4.50
N ALA A 205 -8.96 1.62 3.73
CA ALA A 205 -8.61 0.39 3.01
C ALA A 205 -7.10 0.08 3.09
N PRO A 206 -6.62 -0.59 4.16
CA PRO A 206 -5.30 -1.22 4.13
C PRO A 206 -5.31 -2.42 3.17
N SER A 207 -4.16 -2.99 2.86
CA SER A 207 -4.05 -4.19 2.01
C SER A 207 -4.95 -5.35 2.48
N ALA A 208 -5.53 -6.13 1.57
CA ALA A 208 -6.55 -7.16 1.88
C ALA A 208 -5.98 -8.53 2.26
N ASN A 209 -4.98 -8.56 3.15
CA ASN A 209 -4.33 -9.78 3.64
C ASN A 209 -4.30 -9.85 5.17
N SER A 210 -4.10 -11.04 5.72
CA SER A 210 -3.73 -11.23 7.12
C SER A 210 -2.42 -10.47 7.42
N SER A 211 -2.35 -9.85 8.59
CA SER A 211 -1.21 -9.03 9.01
C SER A 211 0.10 -9.81 8.91
N GLY A 212 1.13 -9.17 8.35
CA GLY A 212 2.44 -9.77 8.13
C GLY A 212 2.62 -10.49 6.79
N ARG A 213 1.56 -10.96 6.13
CA ARG A 213 1.65 -11.66 4.83
C ARG A 213 1.97 -10.71 3.66
N PRO A 214 2.43 -11.23 2.49
CA PRO A 214 2.52 -10.46 1.25
C PRO A 214 1.18 -9.82 0.89
N SER A 215 1.22 -8.60 0.33
CA SER A 215 0.01 -7.88 -0.03
C SER A 215 -0.65 -8.52 -1.27
N PRO A 216 -1.99 -8.59 -1.34
CA PRO A 216 -2.67 -9.26 -2.42
C PRO A 216 -2.76 -8.36 -3.65
N THR A 217 -2.32 -8.86 -4.81
CA THR A 217 -2.42 -8.15 -6.10
C THR A 217 -3.51 -8.67 -7.03
N GLN A 218 -4.33 -9.63 -6.56
CA GLN A 218 -5.40 -10.28 -7.34
C GLN A 218 -6.50 -10.74 -6.38
N ALA A 219 -7.75 -10.86 -6.87
CA ALA A 219 -8.89 -11.30 -6.05
C ALA A 219 -8.65 -12.68 -5.42
N ARG A 220 -8.04 -13.61 -6.18
CA ARG A 220 -7.67 -14.94 -5.67
C ARG A 220 -6.72 -14.90 -4.48
N HIS A 221 -5.82 -13.91 -4.41
CA HIS A 221 -4.92 -13.76 -3.26
C HIS A 221 -5.70 -13.40 -1.99
N VAL A 222 -6.70 -12.51 -2.13
CA VAL A 222 -7.61 -12.15 -1.05
C VAL A 222 -8.43 -13.37 -0.62
N TYR A 223 -9.02 -14.09 -1.57
CA TYR A 223 -9.81 -15.28 -1.30
C TYR A 223 -8.99 -16.34 -0.54
N ASN A 224 -7.80 -16.67 -1.02
CA ASN A 224 -6.94 -17.68 -0.39
C ASN A 224 -6.53 -17.34 1.06
N ASP A 225 -6.51 -16.06 1.43
CA ASP A 225 -6.11 -15.60 2.76
C ASP A 225 -7.30 -15.30 3.69
N LEU A 226 -8.36 -14.67 3.17
CA LEU A 226 -9.45 -14.09 3.96
C LEU A 226 -10.82 -14.72 3.71
N ASN A 227 -10.95 -15.75 2.87
CA ASN A 227 -12.23 -16.40 2.62
C ASN A 227 -12.90 -16.88 3.93
N GLY A 228 -14.19 -16.59 4.07
CA GLY A 228 -15.01 -16.98 5.22
C GLY A 228 -14.76 -16.18 6.50
N LYS A 229 -13.89 -15.16 6.47
CA LYS A 229 -13.71 -14.26 7.62
C LYS A 229 -14.99 -13.49 7.89
N GLN A 230 -15.47 -13.57 9.14
CA GLN A 230 -16.65 -12.83 9.58
C GLN A 230 -16.43 -11.33 9.39
N GLY A 231 -17.42 -10.65 8.80
CA GLY A 231 -17.37 -9.23 8.49
C GLY A 231 -16.94 -8.91 7.06
N LEU A 232 -16.28 -9.83 6.33
CA LEU A 232 -16.02 -9.67 4.90
C LEU A 232 -17.33 -9.96 4.13
N GLY A 233 -17.86 -8.94 3.46
CA GLY A 233 -19.10 -9.02 2.67
C GLY A 233 -18.89 -9.68 1.32
N CYS A 234 -17.96 -9.16 0.53
CA CYS A 234 -17.62 -9.68 -0.80
C CYS A 234 -16.20 -9.26 -1.21
N ILE A 235 -15.70 -9.88 -2.27
CA ILE A 235 -14.48 -9.50 -2.98
C ILE A 235 -14.90 -9.02 -4.37
N LEU A 236 -14.64 -7.76 -4.71
CA LEU A 236 -14.78 -7.29 -6.09
C LEU A 236 -13.56 -7.76 -6.87
N ASP A 237 -13.76 -8.47 -7.97
CA ASP A 237 -12.66 -8.92 -8.84
C ASP A 237 -12.54 -8.00 -10.05
N GLY A 238 -11.50 -7.17 -10.03
CA GLY A 238 -11.13 -6.29 -11.15
C GLY A 238 -9.86 -6.74 -11.85
N GLY A 239 -9.42 -7.99 -11.69
CA GLY A 239 -8.19 -8.50 -12.28
C GLY A 239 -6.94 -8.17 -11.47
N GLU A 240 -5.78 -8.16 -12.14
CA GLU A 240 -4.48 -7.94 -11.51
C GLU A 240 -4.17 -6.45 -11.29
N CYS A 241 -3.52 -6.13 -10.17
CA CYS A 241 -3.04 -4.77 -9.91
C CYS A 241 -1.91 -4.38 -10.88
N GLY A 242 -1.95 -3.16 -11.41
CA GLY A 242 -0.96 -2.65 -12.37
C GLY A 242 0.43 -2.36 -11.78
N VAL A 243 0.52 -1.98 -10.50
CA VAL A 243 1.76 -1.54 -9.83
C VAL A 243 2.31 -2.59 -8.87
N GLY A 244 1.45 -3.34 -8.17
CA GLY A 244 1.81 -4.49 -7.32
C GLY A 244 2.45 -4.19 -5.96
N VAL A 245 2.99 -2.99 -5.73
CA VAL A 245 3.40 -2.48 -4.41
C VAL A 245 2.46 -1.38 -3.92
N GLU A 246 2.44 -1.11 -2.61
CA GLU A 246 1.57 -0.08 -2.02
C GLU A 246 1.93 1.33 -2.49
N SER A 247 1.03 2.29 -2.25
CA SER A 247 1.24 3.70 -2.57
C SER A 247 2.45 4.31 -1.85
N THR A 248 3.08 5.28 -2.50
CA THR A 248 4.07 6.17 -1.88
C THR A 248 3.36 7.11 -0.92
N VAL A 249 3.87 7.26 0.29
CA VAL A 249 3.28 8.13 1.32
C VAL A 249 4.19 9.33 1.55
N VAL A 250 3.65 10.52 1.36
CA VAL A 250 4.37 11.79 1.50
C VAL A 250 3.73 12.64 2.58
N ASN A 251 4.56 13.13 3.50
CA ASN A 251 4.24 14.20 4.42
C ASN A 251 4.90 15.49 3.92
N GLY A 252 4.11 16.37 3.31
CA GLY A 252 4.55 17.72 2.96
C GLY A 252 3.88 18.81 3.79
N LEU A 253 3.37 18.50 4.99
CA LEU A 253 2.78 19.51 5.88
C LEU A 253 3.80 20.54 6.39
N GLY A 254 5.10 20.19 6.35
CA GLY A 254 6.22 21.07 6.70
C GLY A 254 6.76 21.91 5.54
N TRP A 255 6.12 21.87 4.36
CA TRP A 255 6.51 22.68 3.21
C TRP A 255 6.04 24.13 3.35
N VAL A 256 6.87 25.09 2.91
CA VAL A 256 6.57 26.52 2.95
C VAL A 256 6.72 27.14 1.55
N ARG A 257 5.81 28.05 1.22
CA ARG A 257 5.81 28.76 -0.08
C ARG A 257 7.04 29.65 -0.23
N GLY A 258 7.60 29.69 -1.45
CA GLY A 258 8.76 30.51 -1.78
C GLY A 258 10.10 29.86 -1.43
N GLY A 259 10.12 28.53 -1.24
CA GLY A 259 11.30 27.75 -0.95
C GLY A 259 11.63 27.69 0.54
N GLY A 260 11.70 26.47 1.08
CA GLY A 260 12.07 26.20 2.47
C GLY A 260 11.25 25.08 3.11
N GLY A 261 11.74 24.59 4.25
CA GLY A 261 11.13 23.46 4.97
C GLY A 261 11.53 22.12 4.37
N PHE A 262 10.64 21.13 4.45
CA PHE A 262 10.91 19.79 3.96
C PHE A 262 9.63 19.06 3.54
N ILE A 263 9.80 18.08 2.65
CA ILE A 263 8.84 16.99 2.48
C ILE A 263 9.50 15.70 2.92
N ASP A 264 8.72 14.77 3.47
CA ASP A 264 9.22 13.47 3.91
C ASP A 264 8.43 12.34 3.26
N ILE A 265 9.13 11.49 2.52
CA ILE A 265 8.60 10.24 1.98
C ILE A 265 8.69 9.21 3.10
N LEU A 266 7.56 9.02 3.76
CA LEU A 266 7.38 8.13 4.90
C LEU A 266 7.31 6.66 4.49
N ARG A 267 6.96 6.41 3.23
CA ARG A 267 6.96 5.09 2.63
C ARG A 267 7.15 5.19 1.11
N PRO A 268 8.29 4.74 0.57
CA PRO A 268 8.44 4.47 -0.85
C PRO A 268 7.45 3.41 -1.33
N GLY A 269 6.87 3.62 -2.50
CA GLY A 269 5.80 2.79 -3.05
C GLY A 269 5.69 2.94 -4.56
N GLY A 270 4.47 2.83 -5.07
CA GLY A 270 4.16 2.84 -6.51
C GLY A 270 4.45 4.14 -7.28
N LEU A 271 5.07 5.13 -6.65
CA LEU A 271 5.55 6.36 -7.26
C LEU A 271 7.00 6.63 -6.80
N GLY A 272 7.92 6.73 -7.76
CA GLY A 272 9.34 6.99 -7.49
C GLY A 272 9.58 8.37 -6.85
N VAL A 273 10.67 8.48 -6.09
CA VAL A 273 11.04 9.73 -5.40
C VAL A 273 11.41 10.81 -6.42
N GLU A 274 12.00 10.40 -7.53
CA GLU A 274 12.41 11.25 -8.66
C GLU A 274 11.22 11.99 -9.27
N GLU A 275 10.07 11.33 -9.42
CA GLU A 275 8.86 11.96 -9.96
C GLU A 275 8.29 13.00 -9.00
N ILE A 276 8.31 12.72 -7.70
CA ILE A 276 7.93 13.69 -6.66
C ILE A 276 8.88 14.90 -6.70
N ALA A 277 10.18 14.66 -6.82
CA ALA A 277 11.19 15.71 -6.89
C ALA A 277 10.99 16.66 -8.07
N LYS A 278 10.56 16.15 -9.23
CA LYS A 278 10.21 16.99 -10.39
C LYS A 278 9.07 17.96 -10.08
N VAL A 279 8.04 17.51 -9.36
CA VAL A 279 6.92 18.37 -8.96
C VAL A 279 7.36 19.40 -7.93
N VAL A 280 8.15 19.00 -6.92
CA VAL A 280 8.71 19.91 -5.92
C VAL A 280 9.53 21.01 -6.59
N ALA A 281 10.47 20.65 -7.48
CA ALA A 281 11.31 21.61 -8.18
C ALA A 281 10.50 22.62 -9.03
N ARG A 282 9.41 22.15 -9.66
CA ARG A 282 8.50 23.01 -10.43
C ARG A 282 7.75 23.98 -9.54
N VAL A 283 7.25 23.53 -8.39
CA VAL A 283 6.49 24.38 -7.45
C VAL A 283 7.41 25.38 -6.75
N ASP A 284 8.65 24.99 -6.44
CA ASP A 284 9.66 25.85 -5.80
C ASP A 284 10.29 26.88 -6.74
N GLY A 285 9.87 26.97 -8.01
CA GLY A 285 10.44 27.94 -8.96
C GLY A 285 11.93 27.72 -9.25
N ALA A 286 12.46 26.51 -9.02
CA ALA A 286 13.86 26.14 -9.13
C ALA A 286 14.85 26.86 -8.17
N GLU A 287 14.38 27.50 -7.09
CA GLU A 287 15.27 28.05 -6.06
C GLU A 287 15.95 26.94 -5.21
N GLY A 288 15.42 25.71 -5.25
CA GLY A 288 16.08 24.51 -4.71
C GLY A 288 16.10 24.42 -3.18
N LEU A 289 15.21 25.13 -2.49
CA LEU A 289 15.25 25.28 -1.02
C LEU A 289 14.47 24.21 -0.25
N THR A 290 13.57 23.43 -0.88
CA THR A 290 12.86 22.34 -0.19
C THR A 290 13.74 21.10 -0.08
N GLU A 291 14.00 20.66 1.15
CA GLU A 291 14.67 19.38 1.38
C GLU A 291 13.70 18.21 1.19
N ILE A 292 14.05 17.30 0.28
CA ILE A 292 13.33 16.02 0.12
C ILE A 292 13.98 15.00 1.05
N ARG A 293 13.19 14.40 1.93
CA ARG A 293 13.61 13.35 2.85
C ARG A 293 12.96 12.02 2.52
N VAL A 294 13.66 10.93 2.81
CA VAL A 294 13.13 9.57 2.83
C VAL A 294 13.37 9.03 4.23
N HIS A 295 12.29 8.71 4.96
CA HIS A 295 12.33 8.32 6.38
C HIS A 295 13.09 9.32 7.25
N GLY A 296 12.85 10.62 7.04
CA GLY A 296 13.46 11.71 7.80
C GLY A 296 14.92 12.02 7.45
N LYS A 297 15.55 11.26 6.54
CA LYS A 297 16.93 11.50 6.08
C LYS A 297 16.95 12.19 4.71
N PRO A 298 17.87 13.13 4.44
CA PRO A 298 17.98 13.78 3.14
C PRO A 298 18.13 12.75 2.01
N TRP A 299 17.31 12.89 0.97
CA TRP A 299 17.40 12.08 -0.24
C TRP A 299 18.60 12.52 -1.09
N ARG A 300 19.27 11.54 -1.70
CA ARG A 300 20.42 11.72 -2.59
C ARG A 300 20.23 10.78 -3.76
N THR A 301 20.48 11.27 -4.97
CA THR A 301 20.45 10.44 -6.18
C THR A 301 21.75 9.65 -6.31
N ASN A 302 21.70 8.48 -6.94
CA ASN A 302 22.89 7.65 -7.17
C ASN A 302 23.94 8.33 -8.05
N ALA A 303 23.54 9.28 -8.91
CA ALA A 303 24.46 10.09 -9.71
C ALA A 303 25.31 11.07 -8.88
N ILE A 304 24.86 11.45 -7.67
CA ILE A 304 25.62 12.30 -6.73
C ILE A 304 26.38 11.42 -5.72
N ALA A 305 25.88 10.20 -5.45
CA ALA A 305 26.55 9.21 -4.63
C ALA A 305 27.84 8.64 -5.25
N SER A 306 28.12 8.87 -6.54
CA SER A 306 29.36 8.40 -7.18
C SER A 306 30.61 9.22 -6.82
N SER A 307 30.47 10.40 -6.19
CA SER A 307 31.60 11.21 -5.71
C SER A 307 31.92 11.02 -4.23
N SER A 308 31.18 10.19 -3.51
CA SER A 308 31.42 9.88 -2.10
C SER A 308 31.24 8.39 -1.92
N LYS A 309 32.23 7.69 -1.36
CA LYS A 309 32.17 6.27 -1.00
C LYS A 309 30.87 5.96 -0.25
N VAL A 310 29.81 5.54 -0.93
CA VAL A 310 28.56 5.16 -0.29
C VAL A 310 28.64 3.68 0.03
N LEU A 311 28.67 3.41 1.34
CA LEU A 311 28.51 2.10 1.95
C LEU A 311 27.20 1.44 1.47
N LEU A 312 27.14 0.12 1.60
CA LEU A 312 25.90 -0.65 1.58
C LEU A 312 24.72 0.11 2.21
N PRO A 313 23.47 -0.18 1.84
CA PRO A 313 22.34 0.41 2.52
C PRO A 313 22.35 0.04 4.01
N GLU A 314 22.91 0.91 4.85
CA GLU A 314 22.60 1.08 6.29
C GLU A 314 21.15 1.60 6.44
N ARG A 315 20.23 1.09 5.60
CA ARG A 315 18.80 1.38 5.63
C ARG A 315 18.07 0.30 6.42
N VAL A 316 18.67 -0.15 7.52
CA VAL A 316 17.93 -0.76 8.61
C VAL A 316 17.54 0.38 9.53
N VAL A 317 16.25 0.72 9.50
CA VAL A 317 15.66 1.62 10.47
C VAL A 317 15.85 0.97 11.84
N GLU A 318 16.70 1.55 12.69
CA GLU A 318 16.50 1.42 14.13
C GLU A 318 15.15 2.07 14.44
N LEU A 319 14.13 1.23 14.55
CA LEU A 319 12.83 1.62 15.04
C LEU A 319 13.03 2.14 16.45
N THR A 320 12.74 3.41 16.72
CA THR A 320 12.50 3.84 18.10
C THR A 320 11.32 3.00 18.62
N PRO A 321 11.53 2.08 19.58
CA PRO A 321 10.56 1.00 19.85
C PRO A 321 9.19 1.50 20.33
N ASP A 322 9.16 2.70 20.91
CA ASP A 322 8.06 3.13 21.79
C ASP A 322 7.05 4.09 21.14
N LEU A 323 7.27 4.55 19.91
CA LEU A 323 6.28 5.38 19.20
C LEU A 323 5.40 4.54 18.26
N PRO A 324 4.08 4.82 18.16
CA PRO A 324 3.21 4.20 17.17
C PRO A 324 3.59 4.69 15.76
N PRO A 325 3.47 3.85 14.72
CA PRO A 325 3.86 4.23 13.37
C PRO A 325 2.95 5.34 12.82
N SER A 326 3.52 6.33 12.15
CA SER A 326 2.75 7.40 11.52
C SER A 326 2.06 6.94 10.23
N THR A 327 2.55 5.85 9.60
CA THR A 327 1.99 5.27 8.37
C THR A 327 2.06 3.74 8.34
N PRO A 328 1.21 3.06 7.56
CA PRO A 328 1.28 1.60 7.44
C PRO A 328 2.60 1.12 6.85
N GLY A 329 3.17 0.06 7.44
CA GLY A 329 4.35 -0.61 6.90
C GLY A 329 5.68 -0.18 7.53
N GLN A 330 5.67 0.65 8.57
CA GLN A 330 6.89 1.14 9.23
C GLN A 330 7.37 0.25 10.39
N LYS A 331 6.48 -0.16 11.32
CA LYS A 331 6.88 -0.75 12.62
C LYS A 331 6.95 -2.28 12.67
N TYR A 332 6.00 -2.99 12.06
CA TYR A 332 5.88 -4.45 12.23
C TYR A 332 6.56 -5.21 11.09
N ARG A 333 6.79 -6.50 11.31
CA ARG A 333 7.15 -7.42 10.24
C ARG A 333 6.02 -7.46 9.20
N HIS A 334 6.35 -7.16 7.96
CA HIS A 334 5.39 -7.05 6.86
C HIS A 334 5.91 -7.79 5.63
N TYR A 335 4.98 -8.22 4.77
CA TYR A 335 5.25 -8.78 3.45
C TYR A 335 5.92 -10.16 3.41
N SER A 336 5.87 -10.88 4.51
CA SER A 336 6.63 -12.11 4.70
C SER A 336 5.76 -13.35 4.43
N PRO A 337 6.11 -14.21 3.45
CA PRO A 337 5.44 -15.49 3.27
C PRO A 337 5.74 -16.43 4.46
N ARG A 338 5.07 -17.57 4.50
CA ARG A 338 5.21 -18.65 5.50
C ARG A 338 6.47 -19.49 5.31
N VAL A 339 7.30 -19.15 4.33
CA VAL A 339 8.57 -19.82 4.08
C VAL A 339 9.69 -18.79 4.21
N PRO A 340 10.91 -19.19 4.62
CA PRO A 340 12.08 -18.33 4.65
C PRO A 340 12.28 -17.59 3.34
N VAL A 341 12.58 -16.30 3.46
CA VAL A 341 12.98 -15.44 2.35
C VAL A 341 14.43 -15.02 2.54
N TYR A 342 15.23 -15.17 1.50
CA TYR A 342 16.62 -14.73 1.45
C TYR A 342 16.80 -13.74 0.31
N LEU A 343 17.60 -12.70 0.53
CA LEU A 343 17.91 -11.67 -0.46
C LEU A 343 19.34 -11.87 -0.99
N LEU A 344 19.48 -11.98 -2.30
CA LEU A 344 20.75 -12.08 -2.99
C LEU A 344 21.11 -10.72 -3.60
N LEU A 345 22.29 -10.20 -3.29
CA LEU A 345 22.80 -8.90 -3.73
C LEU A 345 23.93 -9.16 -4.74
N PRO A 346 23.65 -9.23 -6.05
CA PRO A 346 24.64 -9.57 -7.06
C PRO A 346 25.69 -8.47 -7.26
N SER A 347 26.96 -8.86 -7.45
CA SER A 347 28.12 -7.96 -7.53
C SER A 347 28.12 -7.02 -8.74
N ASN A 348 27.42 -7.38 -9.81
CA ASN A 348 27.23 -6.52 -10.98
C ASN A 348 26.25 -5.35 -10.71
N THR A 349 25.54 -5.39 -9.59
CA THR A 349 24.54 -4.39 -9.17
C THR A 349 24.96 -3.70 -7.88
N PHE A 350 25.49 -4.46 -6.93
CA PHE A 350 25.87 -3.97 -5.60
C PHE A 350 27.38 -4.02 -5.41
N PRO A 351 28.03 -2.90 -5.02
CA PRO A 351 29.44 -2.90 -4.72
C PRO A 351 29.75 -3.86 -3.57
N ARG A 352 30.95 -4.46 -3.60
CA ARG A 352 31.38 -5.37 -2.53
C ARG A 352 31.45 -4.59 -1.21
N PRO A 353 30.86 -5.09 -0.12
CA PRO A 353 31.02 -4.49 1.20
C PRO A 353 32.47 -4.54 1.68
N ASP A 354 32.98 -3.45 2.26
CA ASP A 354 34.30 -3.43 2.91
C ASP A 354 34.38 -4.39 4.11
N SER A 355 33.24 -4.63 4.77
CA SER A 355 33.10 -5.55 5.90
C SER A 355 33.06 -7.03 5.51
N LEU A 356 33.00 -7.34 4.20
CA LEU A 356 32.93 -8.71 3.71
C LEU A 356 34.34 -9.33 3.70
N ALA A 357 34.57 -10.37 4.50
CA ALA A 357 35.83 -11.10 4.46
C ALA A 357 36.16 -11.63 3.06
N THR A 358 37.43 -12.00 2.85
CA THR A 358 37.97 -12.56 1.60
C THR A 358 37.48 -13.98 1.29
N THR A 359 36.33 -14.39 1.84
CA THR A 359 35.73 -15.71 1.61
C THR A 359 35.15 -15.85 0.20
N ASP A 360 34.99 -17.09 -0.24
CA ASP A 360 34.30 -17.43 -1.48
C ASP A 360 32.82 -17.04 -1.38
N ASN A 361 32.42 -16.08 -2.23
CA ASN A 361 31.04 -15.59 -2.34
C ASN A 361 30.42 -15.97 -3.70
N SER A 362 30.94 -17.03 -4.32
CA SER A 362 30.31 -17.61 -5.51
C SER A 362 28.86 -18.02 -5.22
N PRO A 363 27.98 -18.05 -6.23
CA PRO A 363 26.58 -18.44 -6.05
C PRO A 363 26.44 -19.81 -5.37
N GLU A 364 27.34 -20.75 -5.70
CA GLU A 364 27.33 -22.09 -5.12
C GLU A 364 27.65 -22.07 -3.62
N SER A 365 28.65 -21.28 -3.20
CA SER A 365 29.06 -21.15 -1.80
C SER A 365 28.02 -20.42 -0.95
N VAL A 366 27.30 -19.45 -1.53
CA VAL A 366 26.20 -18.74 -0.85
C VAL A 366 24.97 -19.64 -0.65
N ILE A 367 24.62 -20.48 -1.62
CA ILE A 367 23.40 -21.30 -1.55
C ILE A 367 23.54 -22.54 -0.67
N LYS A 368 24.73 -23.12 -0.54
CA LYS A 368 24.99 -24.29 0.33
C LYS A 368 24.43 -24.14 1.77
N PRO A 369 24.73 -23.07 2.53
CA PRO A 369 24.19 -22.91 3.88
C PRO A 369 22.65 -22.75 3.89
N ILE A 370 22.07 -22.11 2.88
CA ILE A 370 20.61 -21.99 2.73
C ILE A 370 19.98 -23.38 2.54
N ILE A 371 20.52 -24.17 1.62
CA ILE A 371 20.10 -25.57 1.38
C ILE A 371 20.18 -26.38 2.68
N ALA A 372 21.30 -26.28 3.41
CA ALA A 372 21.49 -27.00 4.66
C ALA A 372 20.44 -26.62 5.72
N ALA A 373 20.08 -25.34 5.83
CA ALA A 373 19.10 -24.88 6.81
C ALA A 373 17.65 -25.31 6.53
N VAL A 374 17.29 -25.57 5.27
CA VAL A 374 15.92 -25.96 4.89
C VAL A 374 15.77 -27.45 4.56
N ARG A 375 16.88 -28.19 4.51
CA ARG A 375 16.89 -29.61 4.18
C ARG A 375 16.22 -30.43 5.28
N ASN A 376 15.23 -31.24 4.89
CA ASN A 376 14.50 -32.14 5.79
C ASN A 376 14.47 -33.58 5.26
N GLY A 377 15.65 -34.16 5.01
CA GLY A 377 15.80 -35.55 4.52
C GLY A 377 15.47 -35.78 3.03
N LYS A 378 15.07 -34.73 2.29
CA LYS A 378 14.85 -34.74 0.83
C LYS A 378 15.61 -33.59 0.16
N ARG A 379 15.73 -33.63 -1.17
CA ARG A 379 16.24 -32.51 -1.99
C ARG A 379 15.31 -31.29 -1.82
N PRO A 380 15.77 -30.16 -1.28
CA PRO A 380 14.90 -29.02 -1.00
C PRO A 380 14.41 -28.36 -2.29
N LYS A 381 13.19 -27.84 -2.27
CA LYS A 381 12.59 -27.00 -3.31
C LYS A 381 12.87 -25.54 -2.97
N LEU A 382 13.59 -24.83 -3.82
CA LEU A 382 13.86 -23.41 -3.66
C LEU A 382 13.08 -22.62 -4.71
N GLY A 383 12.37 -21.59 -4.26
CA GLY A 383 11.79 -20.58 -5.13
C GLY A 383 12.84 -19.54 -5.49
N LEU A 384 12.88 -19.10 -6.74
CA LEU A 384 13.79 -18.04 -7.18
C LEU A 384 13.00 -16.93 -7.88
N LEU A 385 12.93 -15.75 -7.27
CA LEU A 385 12.48 -14.52 -7.90
C LEU A 385 13.70 -13.81 -8.49
N HIS A 386 13.75 -13.68 -9.82
CA HIS A 386 14.92 -13.17 -10.53
C HIS A 386 14.55 -12.19 -11.64
N TYR A 387 15.52 -11.40 -12.08
CA TYR A 387 15.36 -10.51 -13.23
C TYR A 387 15.60 -11.24 -14.56
N GLU A 388 14.96 -10.77 -15.63
CA GLU A 388 15.14 -11.35 -16.97
C GLU A 388 16.60 -11.26 -17.42
N GLY A 389 17.13 -12.36 -17.94
CA GLY A 389 18.51 -12.42 -18.40
C GLY A 389 19.57 -12.50 -17.28
N SER A 390 19.19 -12.45 -16.00
CA SER A 390 20.10 -12.46 -14.85
C SER A 390 21.18 -13.54 -14.96
N PRO A 391 22.48 -13.15 -14.97
CA PRO A 391 23.58 -14.11 -14.95
C PRO A 391 23.61 -14.92 -13.64
N LEU A 392 23.24 -14.30 -12.52
CA LEU A 392 23.11 -14.99 -11.23
C LEU A 392 22.07 -16.10 -11.30
N ALA A 393 20.87 -15.80 -11.80
CA ALA A 393 19.80 -16.78 -11.91
C ALA A 393 20.20 -17.95 -12.82
N LYS A 394 20.79 -17.66 -13.99
CA LYS A 394 21.29 -18.69 -14.92
C LYS A 394 22.30 -19.62 -14.26
N ARG A 395 23.24 -19.06 -13.48
CA ARG A 395 24.26 -19.82 -12.77
C ARG A 395 23.65 -20.68 -11.67
N LEU A 396 22.78 -20.12 -10.83
CA LEU A 396 22.09 -20.86 -9.77
C LEU A 396 21.29 -22.06 -10.31
N LEU A 397 20.52 -21.84 -11.38
CA LEU A 397 19.69 -22.88 -11.98
C LEU A 397 20.50 -24.02 -12.63
N ARG A 398 21.70 -23.72 -13.13
CA ARG A 398 22.58 -24.70 -13.77
C ARG A 398 23.47 -25.45 -12.78
N ASP A 399 24.06 -24.72 -11.83
CA ASP A 399 25.21 -25.20 -11.05
C ASP A 399 24.83 -25.63 -9.61
N THR A 400 23.53 -25.74 -9.31
CA THR A 400 23.03 -26.18 -7.98
C THR A 400 22.18 -27.46 -8.06
N PRO A 401 22.77 -28.63 -8.36
CA PRO A 401 22.04 -29.90 -8.47
C PRO A 401 21.55 -30.42 -7.10
N GLU A 402 21.93 -29.81 -5.99
CA GLU A 402 21.48 -30.20 -4.64
C GLU A 402 20.10 -29.64 -4.25
N ALA A 403 19.48 -28.80 -5.08
CA ALA A 403 18.15 -28.23 -4.86
C ALA A 403 17.29 -28.28 -6.14
N GLN A 404 15.97 -28.37 -5.99
CA GLN A 404 15.00 -28.23 -7.09
C GLN A 404 14.56 -26.77 -7.14
N PHE A 405 14.56 -26.14 -8.32
CA PHE A 405 14.18 -24.73 -8.43
C PHE A 405 12.79 -24.54 -9.05
N LYS A 406 12.00 -23.65 -8.46
CA LYS A 406 10.80 -23.03 -9.07
C LYS A 406 11.13 -21.56 -9.30
N ALA A 407 11.53 -21.21 -10.52
CA ALA A 407 11.91 -19.85 -10.87
C ALA A 407 10.72 -19.05 -11.41
N ILE A 408 10.59 -17.79 -10.99
CA ILE A 408 9.61 -16.83 -11.52
C ILE A 408 10.36 -15.54 -11.87
N SER A 409 10.17 -15.09 -13.10
CA SER A 409 10.72 -13.82 -13.57
C SER A 409 9.97 -12.63 -12.96
N LEU A 410 10.73 -11.70 -12.39
CA LEU A 410 10.28 -10.37 -11.97
C LEU A 410 10.13 -9.41 -13.15
N GLY A 411 10.63 -9.77 -14.34
CA GLY A 411 10.65 -8.91 -15.52
C GLY A 411 12.01 -8.23 -15.74
N PRO A 412 12.10 -7.32 -16.71
CA PRO A 412 13.35 -6.68 -17.10
C PRO A 412 13.77 -5.49 -16.19
N ASP A 413 12.86 -4.93 -15.39
CA ASP A 413 13.07 -3.67 -14.68
C ASP A 413 12.40 -3.61 -13.30
N SER A 414 12.65 -2.52 -12.56
CA SER A 414 12.10 -2.34 -11.21
C SER A 414 10.57 -2.17 -11.19
N ALA A 415 9.96 -1.71 -12.29
CA ALA A 415 8.52 -1.53 -12.38
C ALA A 415 7.79 -2.88 -12.52
N SER A 416 8.26 -3.74 -13.43
CA SER A 416 7.80 -5.11 -13.55
C SER A 416 8.08 -5.92 -12.28
N ALA A 417 9.22 -5.69 -11.63
CA ALA A 417 9.52 -6.33 -10.36
C ALA A 417 8.54 -5.92 -9.26
N ALA A 418 8.21 -4.63 -9.15
CA ALA A 418 7.19 -4.13 -8.23
C ALA A 418 5.83 -4.80 -8.48
N GLN A 419 5.44 -4.92 -9.75
CA GLN A 419 4.17 -5.56 -10.15
C GLN A 419 4.11 -7.04 -9.74
N ARG A 420 5.22 -7.77 -9.91
CA ARG A 420 5.28 -9.23 -9.79
C ARG A 420 5.79 -9.74 -8.45
N LEU A 421 6.31 -8.87 -7.58
CA LEU A 421 6.95 -9.28 -6.34
C LEU A 421 6.05 -10.13 -5.45
N PHE A 422 4.88 -9.60 -5.06
CA PHE A 422 4.00 -10.29 -4.12
C PHE A 422 3.26 -11.47 -4.75
N SER A 423 2.84 -11.36 -6.02
CA SER A 423 2.25 -12.50 -6.74
C SER A 423 3.26 -13.64 -6.87
N GLY A 424 4.52 -13.34 -7.17
CA GLY A 424 5.62 -14.29 -7.20
C GLY A 424 5.85 -14.97 -5.85
N MET A 425 5.95 -14.19 -4.76
CA MET A 425 6.08 -14.74 -3.41
C MET A 425 4.91 -15.67 -3.03
N LEU A 426 3.67 -15.27 -3.32
CA LEU A 426 2.48 -16.07 -3.03
C LEU A 426 2.41 -17.34 -3.89
N ALA A 427 2.80 -17.27 -5.17
CA ALA A 427 2.85 -18.41 -6.07
C ALA A 427 3.94 -19.43 -5.70
N LEU A 428 5.06 -18.97 -5.14
CA LEU A 428 6.12 -19.82 -4.61
C LEU A 428 5.73 -20.43 -3.25
N GLU A 429 5.04 -19.68 -2.38
CA GLU A 429 4.53 -20.22 -1.11
C GLU A 429 3.56 -21.40 -1.35
N GLY A 430 2.80 -21.35 -2.44
CA GLY A 430 1.84 -22.40 -2.83
C GLY A 430 0.58 -22.41 -1.95
N SER A 431 -0.35 -23.31 -2.26
CA SER A 431 -1.62 -23.41 -1.53
C SER A 431 -1.57 -24.52 -0.48
N ARG A 432 -1.33 -24.18 0.80
CA ARG A 432 -1.38 -25.17 1.90
C ARG A 432 -2.80 -25.59 2.31
N ARG A 433 -3.84 -24.95 1.75
CA ARG A 433 -5.25 -25.27 1.94
C ARG A 433 -5.90 -25.39 0.56
N GLY A 434 -6.20 -26.62 0.15
CA GLY A 434 -7.11 -26.87 -0.97
C GLY A 434 -8.53 -26.42 -0.60
N VAL A 435 -9.30 -26.02 -1.61
CA VAL A 435 -10.73 -25.69 -1.47
C VAL A 435 -11.58 -26.94 -1.19
N ASP A 436 -11.02 -28.12 -1.45
CA ASP A 436 -11.57 -29.42 -1.08
C ASP A 436 -10.50 -30.25 -0.36
N ASP A 437 -10.80 -30.73 0.85
CA ASP A 437 -9.91 -31.52 1.74
C ASP A 437 -9.42 -32.86 1.15
N LYS A 438 -9.60 -33.13 -0.15
CA LYS A 438 -9.39 -34.45 -0.75
C LYS A 438 -8.06 -34.66 -1.45
N GLU A 439 -7.32 -33.64 -1.89
CA GLU A 439 -5.94 -33.81 -2.34
C GLU A 439 -5.08 -32.59 -1.98
N ARG A 440 -4.25 -32.75 -0.95
CA ARG A 440 -3.21 -31.79 -0.59
C ARG A 440 -2.06 -31.92 -1.62
N ILE A 441 -2.13 -31.18 -2.72
CA ILE A 441 -0.98 -31.04 -3.61
C ILE A 441 -0.05 -29.98 -3.00
N ASP A 442 0.98 -30.42 -2.29
CA ASP A 442 2.02 -29.54 -1.75
C ASP A 442 2.98 -29.09 -2.86
N ASP A 443 2.59 -28.03 -3.56
CA ASP A 443 3.30 -27.42 -4.71
C ASP A 443 4.21 -26.24 -4.32
N GLY A 444 4.28 -25.93 -3.02
CA GLY A 444 5.09 -24.85 -2.46
C GLY A 444 6.58 -25.17 -2.40
N VAL A 445 7.38 -24.14 -2.15
CA VAL A 445 8.85 -24.23 -1.94
C VAL A 445 9.20 -24.24 -0.46
N ASP A 446 10.40 -24.72 -0.11
CA ASP A 446 10.92 -24.72 1.26
C ASP A 446 11.51 -23.36 1.66
N ALA A 447 12.02 -22.59 0.70
CA ALA A 447 12.45 -21.20 0.86
C ALA A 447 12.41 -20.43 -0.46
N ILE A 448 12.37 -19.10 -0.37
CA ILE A 448 12.35 -18.18 -1.51
C ILE A 448 13.65 -17.37 -1.50
N LEU A 449 14.36 -17.39 -2.62
CA LEU A 449 15.48 -16.51 -2.93
C LEU A 449 14.96 -15.35 -3.78
N VAL A 450 15.34 -14.13 -3.45
CA VAL A 450 15.00 -12.93 -4.22
C VAL A 450 16.27 -12.23 -4.64
N GLU A 451 16.44 -12.05 -5.94
CA GLU A 451 17.50 -11.21 -6.50
C GLU A 451 17.19 -9.73 -6.25
N GLY A 452 18.16 -9.00 -5.69
CA GLY A 452 18.04 -7.57 -5.43
C GLY A 452 18.26 -6.71 -6.67
N CYS A 453 17.78 -5.46 -6.62
CA CYS A 453 17.97 -4.46 -7.66
C CYS A 453 18.47 -3.13 -7.07
N THR A 454 18.89 -2.23 -7.96
CA THR A 454 19.16 -0.83 -7.62
C THR A 454 17.91 -0.14 -7.05
N ASP A 455 18.11 0.98 -6.36
CA ASP A 455 17.05 1.73 -5.68
C ASP A 455 16.45 2.87 -6.51
N ASP A 456 16.73 2.94 -7.82
CA ASP A 456 16.11 3.90 -8.73
C ASP A 456 14.64 3.54 -9.05
N GLY A 457 13.82 4.58 -9.22
CA GLY A 457 12.40 4.44 -9.57
C GLY A 457 11.64 3.62 -8.52
N LEU A 458 11.04 2.50 -8.94
CA LEU A 458 10.32 1.60 -8.03
C LEU A 458 11.24 0.61 -7.31
N GLY A 459 12.53 0.58 -7.64
CA GLY A 459 13.53 -0.30 -7.04
C GLY A 459 13.67 -0.07 -5.54
N LEU A 460 13.58 1.19 -5.08
CA LEU A 460 13.54 1.53 -3.66
C LEU A 460 12.37 0.85 -2.94
N ALA A 461 11.17 0.90 -3.54
CA ALA A 461 9.99 0.27 -2.96
C ALA A 461 10.16 -1.26 -2.90
N VAL A 462 10.59 -1.88 -4.00
CA VAL A 462 10.88 -3.32 -4.10
C VAL A 462 11.86 -3.76 -3.01
N MET A 463 13.02 -3.10 -2.92
CA MET A 463 14.06 -3.45 -1.96
C MET A 463 13.60 -3.27 -0.52
N GLU A 464 12.78 -2.25 -0.21
CA GLU A 464 12.17 -2.13 1.12
C GLU A 464 11.20 -3.27 1.44
N ARG A 465 10.38 -3.71 0.47
CA ARG A 465 9.44 -4.83 0.69
C ARG A 465 10.19 -6.14 0.91
N VAL A 466 11.19 -6.42 0.07
CA VAL A 466 12.03 -7.62 0.21
C VAL A 466 12.81 -7.57 1.52
N GLY A 467 13.43 -6.44 1.84
CA GLY A 467 14.17 -6.25 3.08
C GLY A 467 13.35 -6.50 4.35
N LYS A 468 12.04 -6.21 4.33
CA LYS A 468 11.09 -6.51 5.41
C LYS A 468 10.59 -7.97 5.41
N ALA A 469 10.57 -8.61 4.24
CA ALA A 469 10.15 -10.01 4.09
C ALA A 469 11.23 -11.02 4.53
N VAL A 470 12.51 -10.64 4.38
CA VAL A 470 13.70 -11.44 4.67
C VAL A 470 13.68 -12.04 6.11
N GLY A 471 14.18 -13.28 6.23
CA GLY A 471 14.16 -14.08 7.45
C GLY A 471 12.77 -14.65 7.82
N GLY A 472 11.79 -14.46 6.93
CA GLY A 472 10.36 -14.77 7.08
C GLY A 472 9.96 -16.19 7.40
N GLY A 473 8.73 -16.42 7.89
CA GLY A 473 8.04 -17.70 7.70
C GLY A 473 8.53 -18.98 8.40
N GLY A 474 9.74 -19.04 8.96
CA GLY A 474 10.27 -20.27 9.59
C GLY A 474 11.24 -20.01 10.75
N LYS A 475 11.58 -21.07 11.50
CA LYS A 475 12.75 -21.03 12.39
C LYS A 475 13.97 -20.82 11.51
N THR A 476 14.48 -19.60 11.44
CA THR A 476 15.87 -19.39 11.05
C THR A 476 16.68 -20.10 12.13
N GLY A 477 17.09 -21.35 11.88
CA GLY A 477 18.24 -21.89 12.58
C GLY A 477 19.36 -20.86 12.49
N ASN A 478 20.22 -20.80 13.49
CA ASN A 478 21.42 -19.97 13.47
C ASN A 478 22.24 -20.37 12.23
N LEU A 479 21.95 -19.71 11.09
CA LEU A 479 22.80 -19.64 9.92
C LEU A 479 23.96 -18.78 10.41
N GLY A 480 24.89 -19.42 11.12
CA GLY A 480 25.98 -18.77 11.81
C GLY A 480 26.65 -17.77 10.88
N ASN A 481 26.96 -16.60 11.42
CA ASN A 481 27.61 -15.41 10.83
C ASN A 481 28.37 -15.62 9.51
N GLY A 482 27.68 -16.00 8.44
CA GLY A 482 28.15 -15.97 7.07
C GLY A 482 28.12 -14.51 6.68
N GLN A 483 29.29 -13.88 6.80
CA GLN A 483 29.50 -12.45 6.90
C GLN A 483 28.88 -11.67 5.73
N GLY A 484 28.31 -10.51 6.08
CA GLY A 484 27.35 -9.74 5.31
C GLY A 484 26.16 -9.40 6.21
N GLU A 485 26.41 -8.59 7.26
CA GLU A 485 25.47 -8.10 8.28
C GLU A 485 24.02 -8.64 8.24
N GLY A 486 23.76 -9.71 9.03
CA GLY A 486 22.45 -10.01 9.63
C GLY A 486 21.33 -10.59 8.73
N ALA A 487 20.71 -11.67 9.21
CA ALA A 487 19.31 -12.02 8.95
C ALA A 487 18.90 -12.49 7.54
N GLY A 488 19.78 -13.10 6.73
CA GLY A 488 19.39 -13.76 5.47
C GLY A 488 19.54 -12.92 4.20
N ARG A 489 20.52 -12.01 4.20
CA ARG A 489 20.98 -11.24 3.04
C ARG A 489 22.37 -11.73 2.65
N PHE A 490 22.63 -11.88 1.36
CA PHE A 490 23.89 -12.42 0.86
C PHE A 490 24.39 -11.61 -0.31
N TRP A 491 25.61 -11.08 -0.22
CA TRP A 491 26.32 -10.56 -1.39
C TRP A 491 26.82 -11.73 -2.23
N VAL A 492 26.61 -11.69 -3.54
CA VAL A 492 26.91 -12.81 -4.44
C VAL A 492 27.79 -12.34 -5.57
N GLU A 493 28.91 -13.01 -5.77
CA GLU A 493 29.82 -12.76 -6.89
C GLU A 493 29.19 -13.26 -8.19
N VAL A 494 29.00 -12.34 -9.12
CA VAL A 494 28.50 -12.58 -10.48
C VAL A 494 29.64 -12.24 -11.43
N GLN A 495 30.21 -13.28 -12.04
CA GLN A 495 31.25 -13.18 -13.07
C GLN A 495 30.63 -13.02 -14.46
#